data_AF-B4RIP8-F1
#
_entry.id   AF-B4RIP8-F1
#
_cell.length_a   1.000
_cell.length_b   1.000
_cell.length_c   1.000
_cell.angle_alpha   90.00
_cell.angle_beta   90.00
_cell.angle_gamma   90.00
#
_symmetry.space_group_name_H-M   'P 1'
#
loop_
_entity.id
_entity.type
_entity.pdbx_description
1 polymer ?
#
loop_
_entity_poly.entity_id
_entity_poly.type
_entity_poly.pdbx_seq_one_letter_code
_entity_poly.pdbx_strand_id
1 'polypeptide(L)' 'MTFFQATGPREGAIINELYEDGAGALQLRFYCYLGLRGKDPGGAEEQAEQAQFDSDQGYKAALLSTLKRTRELLDEGRL' A
#
# COMPACT_ATOMS: atom_id res chain seq x y z
N MET A 1 6.35 -3.34 -6.33
CA MET A 1 7.57 -2.68 -5.80
C MET A 1 7.84 -3.25 -4.42
N THR A 2 8.79 -4.17 -4.27
CA THR A 2 9.12 -4.74 -2.96
C THR A 2 9.91 -3.71 -2.16
N PHE A 3 9.52 -3.42 -0.91
CA PHE A 3 10.25 -2.51 -0.03
C PHE A 3 10.75 -3.30 1.18
N PHE A 4 12.05 -3.17 1.49
CA PHE A 4 12.60 -3.63 2.75
C PHE A 4 12.87 -2.40 3.59
N GLN A 5 12.09 -2.19 4.65
CA GLN A 5 12.34 -1.08 5.56
C GLN A 5 13.53 -1.45 6.46
N ALA A 6 14.69 -0.81 6.23
CA ALA A 6 15.97 -1.19 6.86
C ALA A 6 15.98 -1.12 8.40
N THR A 7 15.10 -0.32 9.02
CA THR A 7 15.12 -0.01 10.46
C THR A 7 13.77 -0.16 11.17
N GLY A 8 12.74 -0.71 10.50
CA GLY A 8 11.40 -0.92 11.11
C GLY A 8 11.17 -2.34 11.61
N PRO A 9 10.18 -2.57 12.50
CA PRO A 9 9.78 -3.92 12.93
C PRO A 9 9.04 -4.69 11.82
N ARG A 10 8.59 -3.98 10.78
CA ARG A 10 7.81 -4.51 9.67
C ARG A 10 8.72 -4.95 8.53
N GLU A 11 8.46 -6.13 8.00
CA GLU A 11 9.02 -6.65 6.76
C GLU A 11 7.88 -7.02 5.81
N GLY A 12 8.07 -6.90 4.51
CA GLY A 12 6.93 -7.10 3.62
C GLY A 12 7.12 -6.66 2.18
N ALA A 13 6.02 -6.69 1.45
CA ALA A 13 5.94 -6.21 0.08
C ALA A 13 4.68 -5.37 -0.09
N ILE A 14 4.80 -4.25 -0.82
CA ILE A 14 3.66 -3.44 -1.27
C ILE A 14 3.54 -3.67 -2.78
N ILE A 15 2.36 -4.08 -3.20
CA ILE A 15 2.06 -4.25 -4.61
C ILE A 15 1.09 -3.13 -4.99
N ASN A 16 1.56 -2.26 -5.89
CA ASN A 16 0.76 -1.28 -6.61
C ASN A 16 0.74 -1.71 -8.07
N GLU A 17 -0.38 -2.21 -8.53
CA GLU A 17 -0.57 -2.69 -9.90
C GLU A 17 -1.58 -1.78 -10.60
N LEU A 18 -1.11 -1.08 -11.63
CA LEU A 18 -2.00 -0.37 -12.55
C LEU A 18 -2.51 -1.35 -13.60
N TYR A 19 -3.82 -1.42 -13.77
CA TYR A 19 -4.45 -2.27 -14.77
C TYR A 19 -5.63 -1.55 -15.39
N GLU A 20 -5.96 -1.89 -16.63
CA GLU A 20 -7.16 -1.39 -17.29
C GLU A 20 -8.30 -2.38 -17.06
N ASP A 21 -9.47 -1.89 -16.69
CA ASP A 21 -10.65 -2.74 -16.55
C ASP A 21 -11.35 -2.98 -17.90
N GLY A 22 -12.40 -3.80 -17.89
CA GLY A 22 -13.15 -4.13 -19.11
C GLY A 22 -13.87 -2.95 -19.78
N ALA A 23 -13.93 -1.78 -19.14
CA ALA A 23 -14.50 -0.55 -19.68
C ALA A 23 -13.44 0.45 -20.15
N GLY A 24 -12.15 0.10 -20.06
CA GLY A 24 -11.04 0.96 -20.45
C GLY A 24 -10.62 1.96 -19.37
N ALA A 25 -11.15 1.84 -18.16
CA ALA A 25 -10.76 2.73 -17.07
C ALA A 25 -9.49 2.21 -16.38
N LEU A 26 -8.56 3.13 -16.11
CA LEU A 26 -7.35 2.81 -15.35
C LEU A 26 -7.69 2.61 -13.88
N GLN A 27 -7.38 1.42 -13.39
CA GLN A 27 -7.56 1.00 -12.01
C GLN A 27 -6.21 0.81 -11.33
N LEU A 28 -6.20 1.00 -10.01
CA LEU A 28 -5.06 0.65 -9.18
C LEU A 28 -5.48 -0.45 -8.22
N ARG A 29 -4.84 -1.62 -8.33
CA ARG A 29 -4.91 -2.67 -7.33
C ARG A 29 -3.79 -2.47 -6.32
N PHE A 30 -4.17 -2.54 -5.05
CA PHE A 30 -3.24 -2.48 -3.94
C PHE A 30 -3.42 -3.69 -3.02
N TYR A 31 -2.31 -4.30 -2.64
CA TYR A 31 -2.24 -5.25 -1.52
C TYR A 31 -0.85 -5.19 -0.90
N CYS A 32 -0.77 -5.44 0.40
CA CYS A 32 0.50 -5.64 1.08
C CYS A 32 0.57 -7.03 1.72
N TYR A 33 1.79 -7.54 1.78
CA TYR A 33 2.14 -8.61 2.70
C TYR A 33 2.93 -7.98 3.83
N LEU A 34 2.45 -8.18 5.06
CA LEU A 34 3.10 -7.69 6.26
C LEU A 34 3.56 -8.87 7.11
N GLY A 35 4.84 -8.86 7.46
CA GLY A 35 5.44 -9.66 8.51
C GLY A 35 6.03 -8.77 9.60
N LEU A 36 6.19 -9.32 10.79
CA LEU A 36 6.81 -8.65 11.94
C LEU A 36 8.07 -9.40 12.36
N ARG A 37 9.20 -8.70 12.32
CA ARG A 37 10.49 -9.30 12.68
C ARG A 37 10.48 -9.79 14.12
N GLY A 38 10.88 -11.04 14.30
CA GLY A 38 10.96 -11.66 15.62
C GLY A 38 9.60 -12.07 16.20
N LYS A 39 8.54 -12.05 15.39
CA LYS A 39 7.21 -12.59 15.72
C LYS A 39 6.92 -13.83 14.88
N ASP A 40 5.96 -14.61 15.34
CA ASP A 40 5.52 -15.80 14.60
C ASP A 40 4.75 -15.38 13.33
N PRO A 41 5.14 -15.90 12.15
CA PRO A 41 4.43 -15.65 10.91
C PRO A 41 2.95 -16.04 11.01
N GLY A 42 2.05 -15.16 10.58
CA GLY A 42 0.61 -15.33 10.68
C GLY A 42 0.05 -15.25 12.11
N GLY A 43 0.88 -14.86 13.09
CA GLY A 43 0.48 -14.69 14.48
C GLY A 43 -0.52 -13.55 14.69
N ALA A 44 -1.13 -13.50 15.88
CA ALA A 44 -2.15 -12.50 16.20
C ALA A 44 -1.65 -11.04 16.06
N GLU A 45 -0.35 -10.82 16.28
CA GLU A 45 0.28 -9.51 16.16
C GLU A 45 0.36 -9.05 14.70
N GLU A 46 0.74 -9.94 13.78
CA GLU A 46 0.74 -9.63 12.34
C GLU A 46 -0.67 -9.40 11.83
N GLN A 47 -1.65 -10.20 12.29
CA GLN A 47 -3.06 -10.04 11.92
C GLN A 47 -3.64 -8.70 12.40
N ALA A 48 -3.29 -8.28 13.63
CA ALA A 48 -3.73 -7.00 14.17
C ALA A 48 -3.13 -5.82 13.37
N GLU A 49 -1.85 -5.90 13.02
CA GLU A 49 -1.21 -4.88 12.18
C GLU A 49 -1.78 -4.86 10.77
N GLN A 50 -2.06 -6.03 10.16
CA GLN A 50 -2.71 -6.12 8.86
C GLN A 50 -4.09 -5.47 8.88
N ALA A 51 -4.91 -5.75 9.91
CA ALA A 51 -6.23 -5.14 10.06
C ALA A 51 -6.16 -3.61 10.20
N GLN A 52 -5.18 -3.09 10.95
CA GLN A 52 -4.93 -1.66 11.04
C GLN A 52 -4.51 -1.06 9.70
N PHE A 53 -3.66 -1.77 8.95
CA PHE A 53 -3.17 -1.34 7.64
C PHE A 53 -4.29 -1.29 6.59
N ASP A 54 -5.20 -2.26 6.63
CA ASP A 54 -6.37 -2.39 5.75
C ASP A 54 -7.50 -1.40 6.10
N SER A 55 -7.43 -0.78 7.28
CA SER A 55 -8.43 0.21 7.71
C SER A 55 -8.43 1.47 6.83
N ASP A 56 -9.53 2.21 6.85
CA ASP A 56 -9.66 3.47 6.11
C ASP A 56 -8.69 4.56 6.56
N GLN A 57 -8.11 4.45 7.78
CA GLN A 57 -7.07 5.34 8.29
C GLN A 57 -5.65 4.78 8.11
N GLY A 58 -5.55 3.54 7.63
CA GLY A 58 -4.29 2.87 7.35
C GLY A 58 -3.71 3.27 6.01
N TYR A 59 -3.13 2.30 5.30
CA TYR A 59 -2.41 2.58 4.06
C TYR A 59 -3.33 3.08 2.94
N LYS A 60 -4.60 2.69 2.95
CA LYS A 60 -5.59 3.20 2.01
C LYS A 60 -5.66 4.73 2.01
N ALA A 61 -5.61 5.38 3.17
CA ALA A 61 -5.57 6.84 3.26
C ALA A 61 -4.31 7.44 2.61
N ALA A 62 -3.15 6.85 2.89
CA ALA A 62 -1.86 7.27 2.32
C ALA A 62 -1.82 7.08 0.80
N LEU A 63 -2.42 6.00 0.30
CA LEU A 63 -2.53 5.73 -1.12
C LEU A 63 -3.43 6.76 -1.81
N LEU A 64 -4.60 7.05 -1.25
CA LEU A 64 -5.53 8.05 -1.77
C LEU A 64 -4.91 9.45 -1.79
N SER A 65 -4.16 9.83 -0.74
CA SER A 65 -3.47 11.12 -0.71
C SER A 65 -2.35 11.21 -1.75
N THR A 66 -1.59 10.12 -1.95
CA THR A 66 -0.55 10.05 -3.00
C THR A 66 -1.16 10.16 -4.39
N LEU A 67 -2.25 9.45 -4.67
CA LEU A 67 -2.96 9.53 -5.95
C LEU A 67 -3.54 10.91 -6.20
N LYS A 68 -4.13 11.53 -5.18
CA LYS A 68 -4.62 12.91 -5.27
C LYS A 68 -3.48 13.85 -5.64
N ARG A 69 -2.35 13.80 -4.92
CA ARG A 69 -1.20 14.66 -5.20
C ARG A 69 -0.60 14.43 -6.57
N THR A 70 -0.57 13.17 -7.02
CA THR A 70 -0.09 12.81 -8.36
C THR A 70 -0.98 13.46 -9.43
N ARG A 71 -2.31 13.41 -9.28
CA ARG A 71 -3.24 14.07 -10.21
C ARG A 71 -3.04 15.59 -10.24
N GLU A 72 -2.89 16.22 -9.08
CA GLU A 72 -2.59 17.66 -9.00
C GLU A 72 -1.28 18.01 -9.73
N LEU A 73 -0.21 17.22 -9.54
CA LEU A 73 1.06 17.44 -10.24
C LEU A 73 0.94 17.26 -11.76
N LEU A 74 0.06 16.37 -12.21
CA LEU A 74 -0.19 16.15 -13.63
C LEU A 74 -0.90 17.36 -14.23
N ASP A 75 -1.93 17.86 -13.55
CA ASP A 75 -2.68 19.06 -13.95
C ASP A 75 -1.77 20.30 -13.98
N GLU A 76 -0.81 20.37 -13.06
CA GLU A 76 0.23 21.42 -13.02
C GLU A 76 1.31 21.25 -14.13
N GLY A 77 1.34 20.13 -14.86
CA GLY A 77 2.37 19.84 -15.89
C GLY A 77 3.75 19.54 -15.30
N ARG A 78 3.81 18.97 -14.09
CA ARG A 78 5.04 18.76 -13.30
C ARG A 78 5.38 17.28 -13.06
N LEU A 79 4.74 16.38 -13.80
CA LEU A 79 5.01 14.94 -13.81
C LEU A 79 5.84 14.54 -15.04
#